data_AF-A0A0A8WLJ1-F1
#
_entry.id   AF-A0A0A8WLJ1-F1
#
_cell.length_a   1.000
_cell.length_b   1.000
_cell.length_c   1.000
_cell.angle_alpha   90.00
_cell.angle_beta   90.00
_cell.angle_gamma   90.00
#
_symmetry.space_group_name_H-M   'P 1'
#
loop_
_entity.id
_entity.type
_entity.pdbx_description
1 polymer ?
#
loop_
_entity_poly.entity_id
_entity_poly.type
_entity_poly.pdbx_seq_one_letter_code
_entity_poly.pdbx_strand_id
1 'polypeptide(L)'
;MNFNLFGEPVPPVTKRIMVRSIEARYRNEVVRDDAPEWVSLRFTKPEQVFEMFRNLRRETKEHFVVLHLDGKNRIVCFDRVSIGSLNQAIVHPREVFKTACLSNAAAILLVHNHPTGDPTPSKEDIAITTRLKESGDILGIRVLDHIIVGDDEFLSFVEKGYL
;
A
#
# COMPACT_ATOMS: atom_id res chain seq x y z
N MET A 1 31.52 43.75 14.41
CA MET A 1 32.24 42.46 14.30
C MET A 1 32.90 42.21 15.64
N ASN A 2 32.70 41.03 16.26
CA ASN A 2 33.45 40.68 17.46
C ASN A 2 34.86 40.26 17.05
N PHE A 3 35.88 40.81 17.71
CA PHE A 3 37.28 40.46 17.53
C PHE A 3 37.81 39.81 18.82
N ASN A 4 38.74 38.87 18.72
CA ASN A 4 39.37 38.27 19.90
C ASN A 4 40.43 39.21 20.51
N LEU A 5 41.05 38.80 21.62
CA LEU A 5 42.11 39.57 22.30
C LEU A 5 43.35 39.85 21.43
N PHE A 6 43.46 39.22 20.25
CA PHE A 6 44.54 39.37 19.29
C PHE A 6 44.12 40.15 18.03
N GLY A 7 42.92 40.75 18.01
CA GLY A 7 42.43 41.56 16.89
C GLY A 7 41.96 40.74 15.69
N GLU A 8 41.79 39.43 15.84
CA GLU A 8 41.30 38.55 14.77
C GLU A 8 39.76 38.48 14.79
N PRO A 9 39.09 38.47 13.62
CA PRO A 9 37.63 38.38 13.57
C PRO A 9 37.16 37.04 14.16
N VAL A 10 36.31 37.09 15.18
CA VAL A 10 35.71 35.89 15.77
C VAL A 10 34.65 35.38 14.78
N PRO A 11 34.79 34.16 14.23
CA PRO A 11 33.78 33.61 13.34
C PRO A 11 32.43 33.53 14.07
N PRO A 12 31.31 33.81 13.40
CA PRO A 12 30.00 33.77 14.03
C PRO A 12 29.75 32.37 14.63
N VAL A 13 29.39 32.34 15.93
CA VAL A 13 29.16 31.11 16.72
C VAL A 13 27.92 30.33 16.23
N THR A 14 27.10 30.95 15.38
CA THR A 14 25.87 30.37 14.84
C THR A 14 26.07 29.85 13.43
N LYS A 15 25.78 28.56 13.20
CA LYS A 15 25.73 27.94 11.87
C LYS A 15 24.26 27.76 11.44
N ARG A 16 23.94 28.13 10.20
CA ARG A 16 22.66 27.74 9.57
C ARG A 16 22.62 26.22 9.42
N ILE A 17 21.61 25.58 9.97
CA ILE A 17 21.34 24.14 9.77
C ILE A 17 20.23 24.01 8.73
N MET A 18 20.44 23.17 7.72
CA MET A 18 19.39 22.77 6.78
C MET A 18 19.01 21.33 7.07
N VAL A 19 17.74 21.10 7.38
CA VAL A 19 17.15 19.77 7.53
C VAL A 19 16.07 19.59 6.46
N ARG A 20 15.76 18.35 6.12
CA ARG A 20 14.69 18.04 5.16
C ARG A 20 13.33 18.10 5.86
N SER A 21 12.35 18.74 5.24
CA SER A 21 10.93 18.55 5.56
C SER A 21 10.35 17.43 4.72
N ILE A 22 9.33 16.73 5.23
CA ILE A 22 8.55 15.75 4.48
C ILE A 22 7.20 16.40 4.16
N GLU A 23 6.86 16.47 2.88
CA GLU A 23 5.54 16.90 2.40
C GLU A 23 4.85 15.72 1.71
N ALA A 24 3.64 15.38 2.15
CA ALA A 24 2.79 14.41 1.48
C ALA A 24 1.94 15.11 0.41
N ARG A 25 1.98 14.63 -0.84
CA ARG A 25 1.18 15.18 -1.95
C ARG A 25 0.34 14.09 -2.58
N TYR A 26 -0.94 14.38 -2.78
CA TYR A 26 -1.89 13.49 -3.45
C TYR A 26 -1.95 13.84 -4.95
N ARG A 27 -2.16 12.82 -5.78
CA ARG A 27 -2.47 12.97 -7.20
C ARG A 27 -3.65 12.06 -7.52
N ASN A 28 -4.59 12.57 -8.32
CA ASN A 28 -5.66 11.75 -8.86
C ASN A 28 -5.12 10.97 -10.07
N GLU A 29 -5.33 9.65 -10.06
CA GLU A 29 -5.01 8.76 -11.16
C GLU A 29 -6.28 8.06 -11.63
N VAL A 30 -6.44 7.93 -12.95
CA VAL A 30 -7.50 7.12 -13.52
C VAL A 30 -7.02 5.67 -13.49
N VAL A 31 -7.57 4.88 -12.56
CA VAL A 31 -7.24 3.44 -12.43
C VAL A 31 -8.02 2.61 -13.45
N ARG A 32 -9.24 3.06 -13.81
CA ARG A 32 -10.11 2.41 -14.80
C ARG A 32 -11.17 3.38 -15.32
N ASP A 33 -11.39 3.38 -16.63
CA ASP A 33 -12.39 4.25 -17.30
C ASP A 33 -13.82 3.68 -17.27
N ASP A 34 -13.98 2.37 -17.11
CA ASP A 34 -15.27 1.64 -17.15
C ASP A 34 -15.65 1.05 -15.78
N ALA A 35 -15.33 1.74 -14.69
CA ALA A 35 -15.65 1.24 -13.35
C ALA A 35 -17.14 1.35 -13.01
N PRO A 36 -17.76 0.31 -12.40
CA PRO A 36 -19.11 0.41 -11.86
C PRO A 36 -19.20 1.51 -10.80
N GLU A 37 -20.35 2.17 -10.74
CA GLU A 37 -20.62 3.30 -9.84
C GLU A 37 -20.40 2.94 -8.35
N TRP A 38 -20.66 1.69 -7.97
CA TRP A 38 -20.52 1.22 -6.59
C TRP A 38 -19.09 1.27 -6.06
N VAL A 39 -18.06 1.32 -6.92
CA VAL A 39 -16.64 1.35 -6.52
C VAL A 39 -16.35 2.56 -5.63
N SER A 40 -17.09 3.65 -5.81
CA SER A 40 -16.98 4.88 -5.01
C SER A 40 -17.71 4.83 -3.66
N LEU A 41 -18.59 3.85 -3.44
CA LEU A 41 -19.55 3.87 -2.34
C LEU A 41 -19.03 3.19 -1.09
N ARG A 42 -18.62 1.92 -1.19
CA ARG A 42 -18.14 1.10 -0.07
C ARG A 42 -17.74 -0.31 -0.52
N PHE A 43 -16.63 -0.83 0.03
CA PHE A 43 -16.30 -2.25 -0.05
C PHE A 43 -16.94 -3.02 1.11
N THR A 44 -17.66 -4.08 0.74
CA THR A 44 -18.43 -4.96 1.64
C THR A 44 -18.20 -6.43 1.35
N LYS A 45 -17.70 -6.80 0.17
CA LYS A 45 -17.44 -8.17 -0.22
C LYS A 45 -16.19 -8.31 -1.12
N PRO A 46 -15.52 -9.48 -1.13
CA PRO A 46 -14.36 -9.74 -1.99
C PRO A 46 -14.62 -9.57 -3.49
N GLU A 47 -15.81 -9.91 -3.99
CA GLU A 47 -16.13 -9.81 -5.43
C GLU A 47 -16.06 -8.37 -5.92
N GLN A 48 -16.35 -7.40 -5.05
CA GLN A 48 -16.17 -5.98 -5.36
C GLN A 48 -14.70 -5.68 -5.60
N VAL A 49 -13.80 -6.19 -4.76
CA VAL A 49 -12.35 -5.98 -4.93
C VAL A 49 -11.88 -6.64 -6.23
N PHE A 50 -12.29 -7.88 -6.49
CA PHE A 50 -11.98 -8.57 -7.73
C PHE A 50 -12.50 -7.82 -8.96
N GLU A 51 -13.77 -7.39 -8.98
CA GLU A 51 -14.34 -6.65 -10.11
C GLU A 51 -13.61 -5.33 -10.36
N MET A 52 -13.10 -4.68 -9.31
CA MET A 52 -12.27 -3.48 -9.46
C MET A 52 -10.92 -3.78 -10.13
N PHE A 53 -10.30 -4.92 -9.80
CA PHE A 53 -8.95 -5.29 -10.24
C PHE A 53 -8.89 -6.43 -11.27
N ARG A 54 -10.02 -6.80 -11.86
CA ARG A 54 -10.11 -7.85 -12.89
C ARG A 54 -9.21 -7.61 -14.10
N ASN A 55 -8.77 -6.37 -14.34
CA ASN A 55 -7.83 -6.06 -15.41
C ASN A 55 -6.42 -6.62 -15.13
N LEU A 56 -6.05 -6.82 -13.86
CA LEU A 56 -4.75 -7.38 -13.48
C LEU A 56 -4.54 -8.81 -13.99
N ARG A 57 -5.63 -9.55 -14.28
CA ARG A 57 -5.53 -10.88 -14.91
C ARG A 57 -4.83 -10.85 -16.28
N ARG A 58 -4.81 -9.70 -16.95
CA ARG A 58 -4.18 -9.52 -18.26
C ARG A 58 -2.71 -9.11 -18.14
N GLU A 59 -2.22 -8.85 -16.94
CA GLU A 59 -0.85 -8.42 -16.71
C GLU A 59 0.10 -9.62 -16.79
N THR A 60 1.22 -9.42 -17.49
CA THR A 60 2.26 -10.46 -17.68
C THR A 60 3.24 -10.53 -16.51
N LYS A 61 3.10 -9.63 -15.54
CA LYS A 61 3.90 -9.56 -14.32
C LYS A 61 2.95 -9.64 -13.13
N GLU A 62 3.48 -10.08 -11.99
CA GLU A 62 2.75 -9.95 -10.72
C GLU A 62 2.74 -8.47 -10.32
N HIS A 63 1.58 -7.98 -9.89
CA HIS A 63 1.39 -6.65 -9.34
C HIS A 63 0.88 -6.80 -7.92
N PHE A 64 1.56 -6.21 -6.95
CA PHE A 64 1.05 -6.11 -5.59
C PHE A 64 0.51 -4.71 -5.34
N VAL A 65 -0.78 -4.66 -5.05
CA VAL A 65 -1.58 -3.45 -4.91
C VAL A 65 -2.16 -3.39 -3.52
N VAL A 66 -2.25 -2.18 -2.97
CA VAL A 66 -2.89 -1.91 -1.70
C VAL A 66 -3.94 -0.82 -1.89
N LEU A 67 -5.18 -1.13 -1.51
CA LEU A 67 -6.23 -0.14 -1.37
C LEU A 67 -6.24 0.38 0.06
N HIS A 68 -6.23 1.70 0.20
CA HIS A 68 -6.40 2.38 1.47
C HIS A 68 -7.87 2.77 1.64
N LEU A 69 -8.44 2.43 2.79
CA LEU A 69 -9.84 2.69 3.09
C LEU A 69 -10.01 3.60 4.31
N ASP A 70 -11.04 4.43 4.28
CA ASP A 70 -11.49 5.16 5.46
C ASP A 70 -12.24 4.25 6.46
N GLY A 71 -12.65 4.81 7.61
CA GLY A 71 -13.40 4.08 8.64
C GLY A 71 -14.79 3.57 8.21
N LYS A 72 -15.26 3.93 7.01
CA LYS A 72 -16.51 3.44 6.41
C LYS A 72 -16.25 2.45 5.26
N ASN A 73 -15.00 1.98 5.11
CA ASN A 73 -14.55 1.10 4.02
C ASN A 73 -14.70 1.72 2.63
N ARG A 74 -14.50 3.03 2.50
CA ARG A 74 -14.49 3.74 1.21
C ARG A 74 -13.05 3.98 0.78
N ILE A 75 -12.75 3.84 -0.51
CA ILE A 75 -11.41 4.07 -1.02
C ILE A 75 -11.02 5.53 -0.80
N VAL A 76 -9.83 5.73 -0.22
CA VAL A 76 -9.19 7.05 -0.12
C VAL A 76 -7.94 7.14 -0.97
N CYS A 77 -7.25 6.01 -1.19
CA CYS A 77 -6.02 5.97 -1.95
C CYS A 77 -5.76 4.57 -2.49
N PHE A 78 -4.95 4.49 -3.53
CA PHE A 78 -4.50 3.29 -4.20
C PHE A 78 -2.97 3.37 -4.29
N ASP A 79 -2.29 2.28 -3.95
CA ASP A 79 -0.83 2.18 -3.99
C ASP A 79 -0.39 0.92 -4.72
N ARG A 80 0.56 1.06 -5.65
CA ARG A 80 1.22 -0.07 -6.34
C ARG A 80 2.57 -0.30 -5.68
N VAL A 81 2.61 -1.27 -4.77
CA VAL A 81 3.80 -1.54 -3.94
C VAL A 81 4.86 -2.32 -4.72
N SER A 82 4.45 -3.25 -5.57
CA SER A 82 5.37 -4.07 -6.38
C SER A 82 4.86 -4.30 -7.81
N ILE A 83 5.80 -4.42 -8.75
CA ILE A 83 5.58 -4.91 -10.12
C ILE A 83 6.71 -5.89 -10.46
N GLY A 84 6.37 -7.10 -10.92
CA GLY A 84 7.29 -8.22 -11.05
C GLY A 84 7.19 -9.13 -9.82
N SER A 85 8.23 -9.93 -9.57
CA SER A 85 8.20 -10.96 -8.53
C SER A 85 7.75 -10.43 -7.17
N LEU A 86 6.74 -11.09 -6.60
CA LEU A 86 6.35 -10.89 -5.22
C LEU A 86 7.40 -11.51 -4.30
N ASN A 87 8.17 -10.65 -3.64
CA ASN A 87 9.13 -11.08 -2.63
C ASN A 87 8.97 -10.24 -1.36
N GLN A 88 9.33 -10.83 -0.21
CA GLN A 88 9.28 -10.15 1.09
C GLN A 88 10.14 -8.88 1.18
N ALA A 89 11.17 -8.74 0.33
CA ALA A 89 12.03 -7.56 0.35
C ALA A 89 11.35 -6.34 -0.27
N ILE A 90 10.51 -6.54 -1.29
CA ILE A 90 9.75 -5.50 -1.98
C ILE A 90 8.45 -5.23 -1.23
N VAL A 91 7.71 -6.26 -0.80
CA VAL A 91 6.46 -6.10 -0.03
C VAL A 91 6.73 -6.14 1.48
N HIS A 92 7.55 -5.20 1.92
CA HIS A 92 7.87 -5.03 3.33
C HIS A 92 6.80 -4.18 4.03
N PRO A 93 6.38 -4.49 5.29
CA PRO A 93 5.37 -3.70 6.00
C PRO A 93 5.66 -2.20 6.04
N ARG A 94 6.94 -1.82 6.19
CA ARG A 94 7.39 -0.42 6.14
C ARG A 94 6.99 0.30 4.85
N GLU A 95 7.03 -0.35 3.70
CA GLU A 95 6.67 0.29 2.43
C GLU A 95 5.15 0.37 2.29
N VAL A 96 4.43 -0.72 2.60
CA VAL A 96 2.95 -0.79 2.57
C VAL A 96 2.32 0.24 3.52
N PHE A 97 2.74 0.27 4.78
CA PHE A 97 2.08 1.12 5.78
C PHE A 97 2.53 2.58 5.73
N LYS A 98 3.64 2.90 5.05
CA LYS A 98 4.08 4.29 4.87
C LYS A 98 3.01 5.10 4.13
N THR A 99 2.52 4.60 3.01
CA THR A 99 1.49 5.28 2.21
C THR A 99 0.10 5.16 2.84
N ALA A 100 -0.20 4.06 3.53
CA ALA A 100 -1.42 3.91 4.33
C ALA A 100 -1.52 5.00 5.42
N CYS A 101 -0.43 5.24 6.16
CA CYS A 101 -0.36 6.32 7.15
C CYS A 101 -0.49 7.71 6.50
N LEU A 102 0.21 7.95 5.39
CA LEU A 102 0.15 9.24 4.70
C LEU A 102 -1.25 9.54 4.12
N SER A 103 -2.02 8.50 3.79
CA SER A 103 -3.38 8.60 3.27
C SER A 103 -4.48 8.60 4.34
N ASN A 104 -4.11 8.57 5.63
CA ASN A 104 -5.03 8.45 6.76
C ASN A 104 -5.94 7.21 6.66
N ALA A 105 -5.40 6.09 6.18
CA ALA A 105 -6.13 4.84 6.08
C ALA A 105 -6.52 4.31 7.47
N ALA A 106 -7.78 3.92 7.63
CA ALA A 106 -8.24 3.16 8.80
C ALA A 106 -8.10 1.65 8.59
N ALA A 107 -8.01 1.22 7.33
CA ALA A 107 -7.89 -0.16 6.94
C ALA A 107 -7.30 -0.27 5.53
N ILE A 108 -6.79 -1.46 5.18
CA ILE A 108 -6.26 -1.77 3.85
C ILE A 108 -6.83 -3.07 3.30
N LEU A 109 -6.93 -3.16 1.98
CA LEU A 109 -7.14 -4.40 1.23
C LEU A 109 -5.90 -4.67 0.38
N LEU A 110 -5.39 -5.89 0.45
CA LEU A 110 -4.25 -6.35 -0.35
C LEU A 110 -4.79 -7.02 -1.62
N VAL A 111 -4.15 -6.79 -2.76
CA VAL A 111 -4.51 -7.43 -4.02
C VAL A 111 -3.26 -7.76 -4.79
N HIS A 112 -3.17 -8.98 -5.32
CA HIS A 112 -2.20 -9.27 -6.37
C HIS A 112 -2.74 -10.22 -7.41
N ASN A 113 -2.12 -10.26 -8.58
CA ASN A 113 -2.43 -11.22 -9.62
C ASN A 113 -1.35 -12.30 -9.71
N HIS A 114 -1.76 -13.50 -10.12
CA HIS A 114 -0.85 -14.53 -10.60
C HIS A 114 -0.92 -14.58 -12.13
N PRO A 115 0.17 -14.26 -12.86
CA PRO A 115 0.21 -14.36 -14.33
C PRO A 115 -0.02 -15.78 -14.87
N THR A 116 0.06 -16.79 -14.01
CA THR A 116 -0.26 -18.19 -14.34
C THR A 116 -1.76 -18.45 -14.45
N GLY A 117 -2.61 -17.55 -13.94
CA GLY A 117 -4.07 -17.67 -13.91
C GLY A 117 -4.63 -18.42 -12.70
N ASP A 118 -3.82 -19.19 -11.96
CA ASP A 118 -4.23 -19.95 -10.77
C ASP A 118 -4.14 -19.07 -9.50
N PRO A 119 -5.26 -18.76 -8.81
CA PRO A 119 -5.25 -17.90 -7.63
C PRO A 119 -4.82 -18.62 -6.32
N THR A 120 -4.38 -19.87 -6.40
CA THR A 120 -3.90 -20.63 -5.22
C THR A 120 -2.70 -19.92 -4.59
N PRO A 121 -2.74 -19.57 -3.28
CA PRO A 121 -1.67 -18.84 -2.63
C PRO A 121 -0.40 -19.69 -2.49
N SER A 122 0.73 -19.08 -2.78
CA SER A 122 2.05 -19.61 -2.45
C SER A 122 2.34 -19.46 -0.95
N LYS A 123 3.43 -20.09 -0.49
CA LYS A 123 3.93 -19.90 0.89
C LYS A 123 4.38 -18.45 1.14
N GLU A 124 4.90 -17.78 0.10
CA GLU A 124 5.36 -16.40 0.19
C GLU A 124 4.15 -15.47 0.42
N ASP A 125 3.04 -15.69 -0.29
CA ASP A 125 1.78 -14.94 -0.13
C ASP A 125 1.28 -15.01 1.31
N ILE A 126 1.22 -16.23 1.86
CA ILE A 126 0.76 -16.46 3.24
C ILE A 126 1.67 -15.76 4.25
N ALA A 127 3.00 -15.86 4.06
CA ALA A 127 3.97 -15.23 4.95
C ALA A 127 3.89 -13.69 4.91
N ILE A 128 3.81 -13.11 3.70
CA ILE A 128 3.64 -11.66 3.51
C ILE A 128 2.34 -11.19 4.17
N THR A 129 1.23 -11.88 3.90
CA THR A 129 -0.09 -11.53 4.44
C THR A 129 -0.12 -11.57 5.95
N THR A 130 0.43 -12.62 6.55
CA THR A 130 0.51 -12.78 8.01
C THR A 130 1.30 -11.64 8.63
N ARG A 131 2.47 -11.32 8.08
CA ARG A 131 3.33 -10.24 8.56
C ARG A 131 2.67 -8.86 8.43
N LEU A 132 1.94 -8.63 7.33
CA LEU A 132 1.20 -7.39 7.11
C LEU A 132 0.02 -7.27 8.08
N LYS A 133 -0.71 -8.36 8.34
CA LYS A 133 -1.78 -8.40 9.36
C LYS A 133 -1.25 -8.00 10.73
N GLU A 134 -0.21 -8.68 11.21
CA GLU A 134 0.42 -8.39 12.51
C GLU A 134 0.91 -6.93 12.60
N SER A 135 1.51 -6.42 11.53
CA SER A 135 1.97 -5.03 11.47
C SER A 135 0.81 -4.03 11.49
N GLY A 136 -0.27 -4.35 10.77
CA GLY A 136 -1.49 -3.55 10.74
C GLY A 136 -2.18 -3.48 12.10
N ASP A 137 -2.23 -4.59 12.82
CA ASP A 137 -2.77 -4.67 14.18
C ASP A 137 -1.99 -3.76 15.15
N ILE A 138 -0.66 -3.74 15.05
CA ILE A 138 0.19 -2.84 15.85
C ILE A 138 -0.05 -1.37 15.52
N LEU A 139 -0.23 -1.05 14.23
CA LEU A 139 -0.42 0.33 13.75
C LEU A 139 -1.87 0.83 13.90
N GLY A 140 -2.82 -0.04 14.21
CA GLY A 140 -4.24 0.29 14.19
C GLY A 140 -4.82 0.46 12.78
N ILE A 141 -4.17 -0.10 11.75
CA ILE A 141 -4.62 -0.09 10.36
C ILE A 141 -4.92 -1.54 9.95
N ARG A 142 -6.19 -1.92 9.98
CA ARG A 142 -6.59 -3.32 9.78
C ARG A 142 -6.35 -3.79 8.34
N VAL A 143 -5.75 -4.96 8.18
CA VAL A 143 -5.80 -5.69 6.90
C VAL A 143 -7.15 -6.39 6.83
N LEU A 144 -8.02 -5.99 5.90
CA LEU A 144 -9.39 -6.51 5.84
C LEU A 144 -9.48 -7.80 5.05
N ASP A 145 -8.68 -7.94 3.99
CA ASP A 145 -8.61 -9.13 3.16
C ASP A 145 -7.36 -9.05 2.28
N HIS A 146 -7.03 -10.20 1.68
CA HIS A 146 -6.06 -10.32 0.61
C HIS A 146 -6.67 -11.10 -0.55
N ILE A 147 -6.74 -10.45 -1.72
CA ILE A 147 -7.36 -11.01 -2.92
C ILE A 147 -6.29 -11.40 -3.93
N ILE A 148 -6.27 -12.67 -4.32
CA ILE A 148 -5.46 -13.14 -5.45
C ILE A 148 -6.35 -13.20 -6.69
N VAL A 149 -5.96 -12.47 -7.73
CA VAL A 149 -6.65 -12.39 -9.02
C VAL A 149 -6.05 -13.43 -9.97
N GLY A 150 -6.87 -14.40 -10.40
CA GLY A 150 -6.58 -15.35 -11.47
C GLY A 150 -7.27 -14.99 -12.79
N ASP A 151 -7.36 -15.95 -13.72
CA ASP A 151 -7.91 -15.72 -15.07
C ASP A 151 -9.43 -15.51 -15.07
N ASP A 152 -10.17 -16.42 -14.48
CA ASP A 152 -11.65 -16.38 -14.43
C ASP A 152 -12.19 -16.52 -12.99
N GLU A 153 -11.28 -16.58 -12.01
CA GLU A 153 -11.60 -16.71 -10.60
C GLU A 153 -10.65 -15.87 -9.74
N PHE A 154 -11.00 -15.76 -8.46
CA PHE A 154 -10.17 -15.13 -7.44
C PHE A 154 -10.21 -15.92 -6.14
N LEU A 155 -9.25 -15.65 -5.28
CA LEU A 155 -9.21 -16.19 -3.93
C LEU A 155 -9.22 -15.07 -2.90
N SER A 156 -10.15 -15.12 -1.95
CA SER A 156 -10.13 -14.31 -0.73
C SER A 156 -9.43 -15.08 0.40
N PHE A 157 -8.44 -14.47 1.04
CA PHE A 157 -7.77 -15.05 2.19
C PHE A 157 -8.73 -15.21 3.37
N VAL A 158 -9.64 -14.26 3.59
CA VAL A 158 -10.65 -14.34 4.64
C VAL A 158 -11.60 -15.51 4.40
N GLU A 159 -12.16 -15.65 3.19
CA GLU A 159 -13.12 -16.72 2.88
C GLU A 159 -12.48 -18.12 2.97
N LYS A 160 -11.18 -18.22 2.67
CA LYS A 160 -10.41 -19.47 2.77
C LYS A 160 -9.80 -19.72 4.15
N GLY A 161 -9.93 -18.77 5.09
CA GLY A 161 -9.46 -18.93 6.47
C GLY A 161 -7.94 -18.74 6.67
N TYR A 162 -7.27 -18.01 5.78
CA TYR A 162 -5.86 -17.66 5.91
C TYR A 162 -5.61 -16.37 6.71
N LEU A 163 -6.63 -15.51 6.85
CA LEU A 163 -6.59 -14.24 7.58
C LEU A 163 -7.63 -14.22 8.71
#